data_AF-A0A379GAY4-F1
#
_entry.id   AF-A0A379GAY4-F1
#
_cell.length_a   1.000
_cell.length_b   1.000
_cell.length_c   1.000
_cell.angle_alpha   90.00
_cell.angle_beta   90.00
_cell.angle_gamma   90.00
#
_symmetry.space_group_name_H-M   'P 1'
#
loop_
_entity.id
_entity.type
_entity.pdbx_description
1 polymer ?
#
loop_
_entity_poly.entity_id
_entity_poly.type
_entity_poly.pdbx_seq_one_letter_code
_entity_poly.pdbx_strand_id
1 'polypeptide(L)' 'MKENLILEISNAMAGILSVEQMAQLNGVLLQVISNYSITADDELMQENNASNERLLEIFLSAKQVEGCTTPTIKYLWLDH' A
#
# COMPACT_ATOMS: atom_id res chain seq x y z
N MET A 1 2.11 6.73 7.95
CA MET A 1 3.40 6.73 7.21
C MET A 1 4.60 6.66 8.14
N LYS A 2 4.80 7.63 9.05
CA LYS A 2 5.86 7.51 10.09
C LYS A 2 5.75 6.23 10.93
N GLU A 3 4.54 5.88 11.33
CA GLU A 3 4.27 4.65 12.09
C GLU A 3 4.53 3.37 11.27
N ASN A 4 4.23 3.37 9.97
CA ASN A 4 4.49 2.22 9.10
C ASN A 4 5.99 1.93 8.97
N LEU A 5 6.81 2.99 8.84
CA LEU A 5 8.27 2.84 8.81
C LEU A 5 8.81 2.27 10.12
N ILE A 6 8.31 2.74 11.26
CA ILE A 6 8.68 2.23 12.57
C ILE A 6 8.29 0.76 12.70
N LEU A 7 7.09 0.38 12.24
CA LEU A 7 6.63 -1.00 12.28
C LEU A 7 7.45 -1.93 11.38
N GLU A 8 7.84 -1.51 10.17
CA GLU A 8 8.70 -2.32 9.30
C GLU A 8 10.07 -2.57 9.93
N ILE A 9 10.70 -1.51 10.46
CA ILE A 9 12.01 -1.61 11.12
C ILE A 9 11.89 -2.52 12.36
N SER A 10 10.86 -2.33 13.18
CA SER A 10 10.66 -3.15 14.38
C SER A 10 10.35 -4.60 14.06
N ASN A 11 9.62 -4.89 12.98
CA ASN A 11 9.39 -6.26 12.51
C ASN A 11 10.67 -6.91 11.98
N ALA A 12 11.49 -6.18 11.21
CA ALA A 12 12.79 -6.69 10.75
C ALA A 12 13.74 -7.01 11.92
N MET A 13 13.67 -6.21 12.99
CA MET A 13 14.51 -6.38 14.18
C MET A 13 13.95 -7.36 15.22
N ALA A 14 12.69 -7.81 15.07
CA ALA A 14 12.00 -8.66 16.04
C ALA A 14 12.67 -10.03 16.26
N GLY A 15 13.40 -10.53 15.25
CA GLY A 15 14.18 -11.76 15.35
C GLY A 15 15.61 -11.58 15.87
N ILE A 16 16.06 -10.34 16.06
CA ILE A 16 17.48 -10.01 16.35
C ILE A 16 17.63 -9.42 17.75
N LEU A 17 16.64 -8.64 18.20
CA LEU A 17 16.70 -7.88 19.45
C LEU A 17 15.85 -8.52 20.55
N SER A 18 16.31 -8.37 21.80
CA SER A 18 15.48 -8.65 22.97
C SER A 18 14.38 -7.59 23.15
N VAL A 19 13.38 -7.89 23.97
CA VAL A 19 12.25 -6.98 24.25
C VAL A 19 12.72 -5.62 24.78
N GLU A 20 13.75 -5.60 25.63
CA GLU A 20 14.32 -4.35 26.16
C GLU A 20 15.03 -3.54 25.07
N GLN A 21 15.80 -4.20 24.21
CA GLN A 21 16.49 -3.56 23.09
C GLN A 21 15.49 -3.01 22.07
N MET A 22 14.38 -3.71 21.85
CA MET A 22 13.28 -3.26 21.00
C MET A 22 12.62 -1.98 21.55
N ALA A 23 12.43 -1.89 22.87
CA ALA A 23 11.87 -0.70 23.50
C ALA A 23 12.80 0.52 23.33
N GLN A 24 14.12 0.32 23.49
CA GLN A 24 15.11 1.37 23.24
C GLN A 24 15.14 1.80 21.77
N LEU A 25 15.11 0.83 20.84
CA LEU A 25 15.07 1.11 19.41
C LEU A 25 13.84 1.94 19.02
N ASN A 26 12.66 1.57 19.51
CA ASN A 26 11.42 2.32 19.27
C ASN A 26 11.50 3.75 19.81
N GLY A 27 12.08 3.96 20.99
CA GLY A 27 12.26 5.31 21.56
C GLY A 27 13.17 6.19 20.69
N VAL A 28 14.30 5.64 20.22
CA VAL A 28 15.23 6.35 19.33
C VAL A 28 14.59 6.63 17.98
N LEU A 29 13.89 5.64 17.40
CA LEU A 29 13.19 5.81 16.12
C LEU A 29 12.16 6.94 16.20
N LEU A 30 11.34 6.97 17.24
CA LEU A 30 10.35 8.03 17.45
C LEU A 30 11.01 9.41 17.55
N GLN A 31 12.10 9.53 18.33
CA GLN A 31 12.81 10.80 18.51
C GLN A 31 13.44 11.29 17.20
N VAL A 32 14.10 10.39 16.46
CA VAL A 32 14.79 10.73 15.21
C VAL A 32 13.77 11.06 14.12
N ILE A 33 12.77 10.21 13.91
CA ILE A 33 11.73 10.38 12.88
C ILE A 33 10.81 11.57 13.17
N SER A 34 10.67 11.99 14.43
CA SER A 34 9.96 13.23 14.78
C SER A 34 10.57 14.45 14.08
N ASN A 35 11.91 14.48 13.95
CA ASN A 35 12.65 15.59 13.36
C ASN A 35 12.62 15.60 11.82
N TYR A 36 12.11 14.55 11.18
CA TYR A 36 12.03 14.45 9.73
C TYR A 36 10.58 14.51 9.25
N SER A 37 10.33 15.25 8.16
CA SER A 37 9.08 15.14 7.42
C SER A 37 9.22 14.00 6.42
N ILE A 38 8.62 12.86 6.74
CA ILE A 38 8.62 11.68 5.85
C ILE A 38 7.40 11.79 4.95
N THR A 39 7.64 12.10 3.69
CA THR A 39 6.67 11.97 2.60
C THR A 39 6.90 10.65 1.91
N ALA A 40 5.85 9.88 1.62
CA ALA A 40 5.99 8.77 0.69
C ALA A 40 6.23 9.34 -0.71
N ASP A 41 7.02 8.63 -1.52
CA ASP A 41 7.08 8.90 -2.95
C ASP A 41 5.71 8.58 -3.54
N ASP A 42 4.92 9.63 -3.78
CA ASP A 42 3.62 9.55 -4.46
C ASP A 42 3.77 8.97 -5.87
N GLU A 43 4.97 9.03 -6.48
CA GLU A 43 5.27 8.46 -7.79
C GLU A 43 5.01 6.94 -7.83
N LEU A 44 5.43 6.18 -6.81
CA LEU A 44 5.19 4.73 -6.74
C LEU A 44 3.71 4.39 -6.49
N MET A 45 2.98 5.24 -5.76
CA MET A 45 1.55 5.06 -5.52
C MET A 45 0.72 5.41 -6.77
N GLN A 46 1.09 6.47 -7.49
CA GLN A 46 0.48 6.84 -8.76
C GLN A 46 0.74 5.79 -9.85
N GLU A 47 1.95 5.25 -9.94
CA GLU A 47 2.30 4.25 -10.95
C GLU A 47 1.49 2.95 -10.74
N ASN A 48 1.30 2.53 -9.48
CA ASN A 48 0.46 1.38 -9.15
C ASN A 48 -1.04 1.64 -9.41
N ASN A 49 -1.55 2.83 -9.09
CA ASN A 49 -2.94 3.17 -9.36
C ASN A 49 -3.22 3.29 -10.87
N ALA A 50 -2.33 3.95 -11.62
CA ALA A 50 -2.43 4.07 -13.07
C ALA A 50 -2.33 2.69 -13.76
N SER A 51 -1.47 1.80 -13.24
CA SER A 51 -1.38 0.41 -13.71
C SER A 51 -2.68 -0.35 -13.45
N ASN A 52 -3.28 -0.22 -12.27
CA ASN A 52 -4.54 -0.88 -11.94
C ASN A 52 -5.70 -0.35 -12.80
N GLU A 53 -5.81 0.97 -13.00
CA GLU A 53 -6.80 1.55 -13.92
C GLU A 53 -6.63 1.02 -15.34
N ARG A 54 -5.39 0.90 -15.80
CA ARG A 54 -5.09 0.36 -17.13
C ARG A 54 -5.48 -1.11 -17.26
N LEU A 55 -5.21 -1.92 -16.24
CA LEU A 55 -5.62 -3.33 -16.20
C LEU A 55 -7.15 -3.48 -16.20
N LEU A 56 -7.86 -2.59 -15.50
CA LEU A 56 -9.31 -2.54 -15.50
C LEU A 56 -9.87 -2.20 -16.88
N GLU A 57 -9.32 -1.20 -17.57
CA GLU A 57 -9.73 -0.85 -18.93
C GLU A 57 -9.58 -2.03 -19.90
N ILE A 58 -8.46 -2.75 -19.83
CA ILE A 58 -8.19 -3.91 -20.68
C ILE A 58 -9.21 -5.03 -20.38
N PHE A 59 -9.48 -5.30 -19.10
CA PHE A 59 -10.45 -6.30 -18.67
C PHE A 59 -11.88 -5.97 -19.14
N LEU A 60 -12.29 -4.71 -18.98
CA LEU A 60 -13.61 -4.23 -19.42
C LEU A 60 -13.77 -4.33 -20.95
N SER A 61 -12.73 -3.95 -21.68
CA SER A 61 -12.69 -4.04 -23.15
C SER A 61 -12.83 -5.49 -23.61
N ALA A 62 -12.11 -6.43 -22.97
CA ALA A 62 -12.23 -7.85 -23.26
C ALA A 62 -13.65 -8.38 -22.97
N LYS A 63 -14.24 -7.98 -21.84
CA LYS A 63 -15.63 -8.37 -21.49
C LYS A 63 -16.67 -7.84 -22.45
N GLN A 64 -16.45 -6.66 -23.02
CA GLN A 64 -17.34 -6.08 -24.02
C GLN A 64 -17.25 -6.83 -25.37
N VAL A 65 -16.06 -7.31 -25.75
CA VAL A 65 -15.87 -8.15 -26.94
C VAL A 65 -16.54 -9.52 -26.77
N GLU A 66 -16.62 -10.05 -25.55
CA GLU A 66 -17.40 -11.26 -25.21
C GLU A 66 -18.93 -11.05 -25.27
N GLY A 67 -19.41 -9.84 -25.56
CA GLY A 67 -20.84 -9.53 -25.71
C GLY A 67 -21.55 -9.19 -24.40
N CYS A 68 -20.80 -8.95 -23.31
CA CYS A 68 -21.40 -8.50 -22.05
C CYS A 68 -21.85 -7.03 -22.17
N THR A 69 -23.13 -6.76 -21.89
CA THR A 69 -23.66 -5.40 -21.90
C THR A 69 -23.17 -4.61 -20.68
N THR A 70 -22.95 -3.30 -20.84
CA THR A 70 -22.49 -2.39 -19.77
C THR A 70 -23.26 -2.50 -18.44
N PRO A 71 -24.60 -2.75 -18.40
CA PRO A 71 -25.33 -2.98 -17.16
C PRO A 71 -24.87 -4.23 -16.38
N THR A 72 -24.57 -5.32 -17.08
CA THR A 72 -24.14 -6.60 -16.48
C THR A 72 -22.75 -6.46 -15.86
N ILE A 73 -21.87 -5.73 -16.53
CA ILE A 73 -20.53 -5.41 -16.03
C ILE A 73 -20.65 -4.55 -14.77
N LYS A 74 -21.51 -3.53 -14.77
CA LYS A 74 -21.70 -2.66 -13.59
C LYS A 74 -22.27 -3.41 -12.38
N TYR A 75 -23.16 -4.38 -12.61
CA TYR A 75 -23.74 -5.21 -11.57
C TYR A 75 -22.69 -6.09 -10.87
N LEU A 76 -21.80 -6.75 -11.62
CA LEU A 76 -20.73 -7.60 -11.08
C LEU A 76 -19.72 -6.86 -10.20
N TRP A 77 -19.65 -5.54 -10.31
CA TRP A 77 -18.74 -4.68 -9.54
C TRP A 77 -19.41 -3.95 -8.37
N LEU A 78 -20.74 -3.87 -8.33
CA LEU A 78 -21.49 -3.17 -7.26
C LEU A 78 -21.86 -4.08 -6.07
N ASP A 79 -21.76 -5.39 -6.24
CA ASP A 79 -22.08 -6.39 -5.20
C ASP A 79 -20.85 -6.83 -4.37
N HIS A 80 -19.72 -6.10 -4.42
CA HIS A 80 -18.49 -6.42 -3.68
C HIS A 80 -17.88 -5.23 -2.91
#